data_AF-A0A388RU05-F1
#
_entry.id   AF-A0A388RU05-F1
#
_cell.length_a   1.000
_cell.length_b   1.000
_cell.length_c   1.000
_cell.angle_alpha   90.00
_cell.angle_beta   90.00
_cell.angle_gamma   90.00
#
_symmetry.space_group_name_H-M   'P 1'
#
loop_
_entity.id
_entity.type
_entity.pdbx_description
1 polymer ?
#
loop_
_entity_poly.entity_id
_entity_poly.type
_entity_poly.pdbx_seq_one_letter_code
_entity_poly.pdbx_strand_id
1 'polypeptide(L)'
;MQSLPSITQSTRPARRRFLQQCATGAAGIGLAGLGTLAGPAAANPTVTRPREMLLLIEKSAHTFSIYDAETGEVVRRIPMPAGALYPHEFVVDSSRRYAYIGHYGVQNSGIEGVGGNRIFVIDLKQMVHVRTLRTDAFYRIHGLAMDDQDRLYALSETQGAVLIFDDPSRSETPNRAVPTGGYKSHLVALTRDGKQAFSMNLLSNTVTYFKPHDPAFVPVVIKPGRKPEGNCLSRDERTLYVTNRNDNTVVAIDIATQKITGSAATGKDPTRVYLAPDGRLFVSNYGENSISLFDAVLKPVGHIALPAQPIAVSFHPLRPMAYVSLTDDTLGMLDLATLRFTRFVKTLAEPDVSMVIVA
;
A
#
# COMPACT_ATOMS: atom_id res chain seq x y z
N MET A 1 25.10 35.30 39.45
CA MET A 1 24.95 36.77 39.51
C MET A 1 25.81 37.38 38.41
N GLN A 2 25.19 37.77 37.30
CA GLN A 2 25.61 38.87 36.42
C GLN A 2 24.41 39.18 35.52
N SER A 3 24.13 40.47 35.41
CA SER A 3 22.83 41.09 35.17
C SER A 3 22.60 41.45 33.70
N LEU A 4 21.41 41.13 33.19
CA LEU A 4 20.85 41.66 31.94
C LEU A 4 20.35 43.11 32.14
N PRO A 5 20.43 43.98 31.12
CA PRO A 5 19.57 45.16 31.02
C PRO A 5 18.37 44.93 30.09
N SER A 6 17.29 45.61 30.44
CA SER A 6 15.94 45.56 29.89
C SER A 6 15.61 46.72 28.94
N ILE A 7 14.81 46.41 27.92
CA ILE A 7 13.65 47.16 27.34
C ILE A 7 13.90 48.55 26.73
N THR A 8 13.45 48.72 25.48
CA THR A 8 12.49 49.80 25.10
C THR A 8 11.66 49.42 23.87
N GLN A 9 10.35 49.56 24.01
CA GLN A 9 9.31 49.46 22.99
C GLN A 9 9.35 50.67 22.04
N SER A 10 8.89 50.50 20.78
CA SER A 10 8.41 51.64 19.98
C SER A 10 7.21 51.25 19.11
N THR A 11 6.09 51.82 19.54
CA THR A 11 4.79 52.19 18.95
C THR A 11 4.48 51.97 17.46
N ARG A 12 3.28 51.41 17.22
CA ARG A 12 2.45 51.56 16.00
C ARG A 12 2.04 53.02 15.76
N PRO A 13 1.62 53.36 14.52
CA PRO A 13 0.46 54.23 14.34
C PRO A 13 -0.63 53.62 13.45
N ALA A 14 -1.79 54.29 13.52
CA ALA A 14 -3.11 53.81 13.14
C ALA A 14 -3.58 54.24 11.73
N ARG A 15 -4.61 53.52 11.28
CA ARG A 15 -5.61 53.72 10.21
C ARG A 15 -5.73 55.13 9.60
N ARG A 16 -5.98 55.16 8.27
CA ARG A 16 -6.99 56.03 7.63
C ARG A 16 -7.52 55.40 6.32
N ARG A 17 -8.85 55.40 6.19
CA ARG A 17 -9.62 55.15 4.95
C ARG A 17 -9.48 56.35 4.02
N PHE A 18 -9.50 56.13 2.70
CA PHE A 18 -10.06 57.09 1.74
C PHE A 18 -10.70 56.34 0.55
N LEU A 19 -11.99 56.62 0.33
CA LEU A 19 -12.71 56.45 -0.92
C LEU A 19 -12.34 57.61 -1.84
N GLN A 20 -12.17 57.38 -3.14
CA GLN A 20 -12.75 58.27 -4.14
C GLN A 20 -12.91 57.57 -5.50
N GLN A 21 -14.16 57.59 -5.97
CA GLN A 21 -14.57 57.34 -7.34
C GLN A 21 -14.14 58.50 -8.25
N CYS A 22 -13.91 58.22 -9.53
CA CYS A 22 -14.46 59.02 -10.61
C CYS A 22 -14.57 58.19 -11.89
N ALA A 23 -15.77 58.19 -12.45
CA ALA A 23 -16.18 57.52 -13.68
C ALA A 23 -16.00 58.43 -14.90
N THR A 24 -16.16 57.83 -16.10
CA THR A 24 -16.73 58.31 -17.38
C THR A 24 -15.86 57.81 -18.56
N GLY A 25 -16.37 57.32 -19.68
CA GLY A 25 -17.74 57.34 -20.19
C GLY A 25 -18.06 56.20 -21.17
N ALA A 26 -19.29 56.25 -21.65
CA ALA A 26 -20.09 55.17 -22.20
C ALA A 26 -20.29 55.26 -23.72
N ALA A 27 -20.69 54.13 -24.33
CA ALA A 27 -21.72 53.95 -25.37
C ALA A 27 -21.79 52.44 -25.70
N GLY A 28 -22.86 51.68 -25.40
CA GLY A 28 -24.08 51.50 -26.23
C GLY A 28 -23.81 50.44 -27.34
N ILE A 29 -24.56 49.37 -27.60
CA ILE A 29 -25.99 49.02 -27.52
C ILE A 29 -26.08 47.47 -27.67
N GLY A 30 -27.08 46.81 -27.08
CA GLY A 30 -27.56 45.49 -27.56
C GLY A 30 -28.05 44.50 -26.49
N LEU A 31 -29.28 44.70 -25.98
CA LEU A 31 -30.02 43.63 -25.28
C LEU A 31 -30.59 42.65 -26.32
N ALA A 32 -30.26 41.36 -26.20
CA ALA A 32 -31.05 40.28 -26.77
C ALA A 32 -30.90 38.98 -25.95
N GLY A 33 -32.03 38.45 -25.48
CA GLY A 33 -32.26 37.00 -25.31
C GLY A 33 -31.65 36.31 -24.08
N LEU A 34 -32.34 36.38 -22.94
CA LEU A 34 -32.27 35.33 -21.90
C LEU A 34 -33.01 34.09 -22.40
N GLY A 35 -32.30 32.98 -22.51
CA GLY A 35 -32.87 31.69 -22.91
C GLY A 35 -31.84 30.56 -22.92
N THR A 36 -31.13 30.33 -21.83
CA THR A 36 -30.37 29.09 -21.64
C THR A 36 -31.30 28.03 -21.09
N LEU A 37 -31.81 27.16 -21.96
CA LEU A 37 -32.36 25.88 -21.57
C LEU A 37 -31.23 25.06 -20.91
N ALA A 38 -31.27 24.96 -19.59
CA ALA A 38 -30.50 23.97 -18.87
C ALA A 38 -30.98 22.59 -19.33
N GLY A 39 -30.19 21.95 -20.21
CA GLY A 39 -30.38 20.54 -20.53
C GLY A 39 -30.24 19.72 -19.23
N PRO A 40 -30.99 18.62 -19.08
CA PRO A 40 -30.89 17.79 -17.90
C PRO A 40 -29.44 17.34 -17.74
N ALA A 41 -28.88 17.54 -16.55
CA ALA A 41 -27.59 16.98 -16.19
C ALA A 41 -27.64 15.48 -16.49
N ALA A 42 -26.81 15.02 -17.42
CA ALA A 42 -26.70 13.61 -17.74
C ALA A 42 -26.36 12.88 -16.43
N ALA A 43 -27.27 12.04 -15.95
CA ALA A 43 -26.99 11.16 -14.83
C ALA A 43 -25.75 10.34 -15.22
N ASN A 44 -24.70 10.38 -14.39
CA ASN A 44 -23.54 9.51 -14.58
C ASN A 44 -24.07 8.07 -14.70
N PRO A 45 -23.63 7.29 -15.71
CA PRO A 45 -24.08 5.91 -15.86
C PRO A 45 -23.82 5.18 -14.54
N THR A 46 -24.88 4.58 -14.00
CA THR A 46 -24.81 3.72 -12.82
C THR A 46 -23.96 2.52 -13.19
N VAL A 47 -22.67 2.56 -12.84
CA VAL A 47 -21.78 1.40 -12.98
C VAL A 47 -22.31 0.32 -12.04
N THR A 48 -22.81 -0.78 -12.60
CA THR A 48 -23.28 -1.92 -11.81
C THR A 48 -22.09 -2.54 -11.09
N ARG A 49 -22.14 -2.55 -9.76
CA ARG A 49 -21.09 -3.15 -8.92
C ARG A 49 -21.12 -4.68 -9.09
N PRO A 50 -20.00 -5.33 -9.46
CA PRO A 50 -19.98 -6.80 -9.52
C PRO A 50 -19.97 -7.38 -8.11
N ARG A 51 -20.34 -8.66 -8.00
CA ARG A 51 -20.34 -9.39 -6.72
C ARG A 51 -18.93 -9.61 -6.17
N GLU A 52 -17.95 -9.76 -7.06
CA GLU A 52 -16.57 -10.00 -6.72
C GLU A 52 -15.70 -8.95 -7.43
N MET A 53 -15.04 -8.10 -6.65
CA MET A 53 -14.20 -7.03 -7.15
C MET A 53 -12.74 -7.39 -6.94
N LEU A 54 -11.96 -7.36 -8.02
CA LEU A 54 -10.51 -7.37 -7.96
C LEU A 54 -10.03 -5.91 -7.95
N LEU A 55 -9.46 -5.53 -6.82
CA LEU A 55 -8.83 -4.23 -6.59
C LEU A 55 -7.36 -4.32 -7.02
N LEU A 56 -6.86 -3.34 -7.76
CA LEU A 56 -5.50 -3.34 -8.30
C LEU A 56 -4.88 -1.95 -8.25
N ILE A 57 -3.64 -1.87 -7.77
CA ILE A 57 -2.77 -0.71 -7.96
C ILE A 57 -2.05 -0.86 -9.30
N GLU A 58 -2.15 0.17 -10.15
CA GLU A 58 -1.40 0.28 -11.40
C GLU A 58 -0.43 1.46 -11.24
N LYS A 59 0.76 1.15 -10.74
CA LYS A 59 1.67 2.09 -10.08
C LYS A 59 2.16 3.19 -11.02
N SER A 60 2.68 2.80 -12.18
CA SER A 60 3.17 3.76 -13.18
C SER A 60 2.04 4.47 -13.94
N ALA A 61 0.82 3.92 -13.91
CA ALA A 61 -0.38 4.61 -14.37
C ALA A 61 -1.01 5.53 -13.33
N HIS A 62 -0.49 5.56 -12.10
CA HIS A 62 -0.96 6.38 -10.99
C HIS A 62 -2.46 6.20 -10.72
N THR A 63 -2.92 4.95 -10.81
CA THR A 63 -4.34 4.62 -10.84
C THR A 63 -4.63 3.46 -9.89
N PHE A 64 -5.75 3.56 -9.19
CA PHE A 64 -6.37 2.42 -8.51
C PHE A 64 -7.54 1.94 -9.37
N SER A 65 -7.49 0.69 -9.79
CA SER A 65 -8.47 0.11 -10.70
C SER A 65 -9.25 -1.00 -10.04
N ILE A 66 -10.49 -1.14 -10.47
CA ILE A 66 -11.43 -2.16 -10.03
C ILE A 66 -11.82 -2.94 -11.27
N TYR A 67 -11.64 -4.25 -11.17
CA TYR A 67 -12.01 -5.23 -12.18
C TYR A 67 -13.09 -6.14 -11.62
N ASP A 68 -13.91 -6.71 -12.50
CA ASP A 68 -14.70 -7.88 -12.16
C ASP A 68 -13.75 -9.07 -11.99
N ALA A 69 -13.77 -9.71 -10.81
CA ALA A 69 -12.81 -10.76 -10.48
C ALA A 69 -13.04 -12.07 -11.26
N GLU A 70 -14.24 -12.27 -11.82
CA GLU A 70 -14.58 -13.46 -12.61
C GLU A 70 -14.24 -13.26 -14.09
N THR A 71 -14.65 -12.14 -14.68
CA THR A 71 -14.47 -11.91 -16.12
C THR A 71 -13.13 -11.25 -16.45
N GLY A 72 -12.55 -10.52 -15.50
CA GLY A 72 -11.37 -9.68 -15.71
C GLY A 72 -11.68 -8.37 -16.43
N GLU A 73 -12.95 -8.00 -16.58
CA GLU A 73 -13.34 -6.73 -17.21
C GLU A 73 -13.13 -5.54 -16.27
N VAL A 74 -12.77 -4.39 -16.84
CA VAL A 74 -12.59 -3.15 -16.07
C VAL A 74 -13.96 -2.62 -15.64
N VAL A 75 -14.17 -2.50 -14.34
CA VAL A 75 -15.37 -1.87 -13.74
C VAL A 75 -15.15 -0.37 -13.59
N ARG A 76 -13.99 0.01 -13.04
CA ARG A 76 -13.67 1.41 -12.76
C ARG A 76 -12.17 1.63 -12.76
N ARG A 77 -11.75 2.80 -13.24
CA ARG A 77 -10.42 3.36 -13.01
C ARG A 77 -10.55 4.62 -12.17
N ILE A 78 -9.73 4.73 -11.13
CA ILE A 78 -9.71 5.85 -10.21
C ILE A 78 -8.29 6.42 -10.23
N PRO A 79 -8.02 7.41 -11.09
CA PRO A 79 -6.74 8.12 -11.07
C PRO A 79 -6.51 8.72 -9.69
N MET A 80 -5.27 8.66 -9.20
CA MET A 80 -4.89 9.33 -7.97
C MET A 80 -5.01 10.86 -8.13
N PRO A 81 -5.20 11.61 -7.04
CA PRO A 81 -5.27 13.08 -7.08
C PRO A 81 -4.07 13.70 -7.82
N ALA A 82 -4.24 14.88 -8.40
CA ALA A 82 -3.17 15.55 -9.15
C ALA A 82 -1.86 15.65 -8.33
N GLY A 83 -0.75 15.19 -8.91
CA GLY A 83 0.56 15.15 -8.26
C GLY A 83 0.80 13.97 -7.30
N ALA A 84 -0.19 13.10 -7.11
CA ALA A 84 -0.03 11.83 -6.40
C ALA A 84 0.50 10.74 -7.35
N LEU A 85 1.82 10.71 -7.51
CA LEU A 85 2.48 9.76 -8.40
C LEU A 85 2.82 8.46 -7.66
N TYR A 86 2.87 7.36 -8.39
CA TYR A 86 3.32 6.05 -7.91
C TYR A 86 2.66 5.62 -6.59
N PRO A 87 1.33 5.42 -6.55
CA PRO A 87 0.71 4.65 -5.48
C PRO A 87 1.26 3.23 -5.53
N HIS A 88 1.43 2.57 -4.37
CA HIS A 88 2.24 1.34 -4.33
C HIS A 88 1.52 0.18 -3.64
N GLU A 89 1.10 0.40 -2.40
CA GLU A 89 0.51 -0.62 -1.53
C GLU A 89 -0.88 -0.17 -1.09
N PHE A 90 -1.73 -1.12 -0.71
CA PHE A 90 -3.00 -0.79 -0.08
C PHE A 90 -3.52 -1.87 0.86
N VAL A 91 -4.39 -1.47 1.77
CA VAL A 91 -5.19 -2.36 2.62
C VAL A 91 -6.67 -1.96 2.56
N VAL A 92 -7.55 -2.87 2.94
CA VAL A 92 -9.00 -2.67 2.96
C VAL A 92 -9.51 -2.92 4.38
N ASP A 93 -10.46 -2.09 4.84
CA ASP A 93 -11.09 -2.30 6.15
C ASP A 93 -11.93 -3.58 6.22
N SER A 94 -12.17 -4.06 7.44
CA SER A 94 -12.92 -5.26 7.74
C SER A 94 -14.35 -5.23 7.14
N SER A 95 -14.93 -4.02 7.06
CA SER A 95 -16.25 -3.78 6.48
C SER A 95 -16.28 -3.74 4.95
N ARG A 96 -15.11 -3.84 4.30
CA ARG A 96 -14.91 -3.72 2.85
C ARG A 96 -15.47 -2.42 2.27
N ARG A 97 -15.42 -1.36 3.06
CA ARG A 97 -15.96 -0.03 2.73
C ARG A 97 -14.89 0.87 2.16
N TYR A 98 -13.72 0.91 2.77
CA TYR A 98 -12.62 1.77 2.36
C TYR A 98 -11.35 0.98 2.02
N ALA A 99 -10.68 1.40 0.94
CA ALA A 99 -9.29 1.04 0.68
C ALA A 99 -8.36 2.21 1.02
N TYR A 100 -7.25 1.92 1.67
CA TYR A 100 -6.23 2.88 2.09
C TYR A 100 -4.95 2.63 1.30
N ILE A 101 -4.56 3.60 0.47
CA ILE A 101 -3.47 3.45 -0.51
C ILE A 101 -2.28 4.31 -0.11
N GLY A 102 -1.09 3.71 -0.04
CA GLY A 102 0.14 4.40 0.30
C GLY A 102 0.65 5.25 -0.86
N HIS A 103 1.00 6.51 -0.58
CA HIS A 103 1.66 7.38 -1.54
C HIS A 103 3.18 7.19 -1.46
N TYR A 104 3.75 6.43 -2.39
CA TYR A 104 5.20 6.22 -2.43
C TYR A 104 5.92 7.39 -3.10
N GLY A 105 5.35 7.92 -4.20
CA GLY A 105 5.76 9.19 -4.82
C GLY A 105 7.02 9.16 -5.68
N VAL A 106 7.71 8.03 -5.76
CA VAL A 106 8.77 7.73 -6.74
C VAL A 106 8.52 6.35 -7.33
N GLN A 107 9.11 6.01 -8.47
CA GLN A 107 8.72 4.77 -9.17
C GLN A 107 9.01 3.49 -8.38
N ASN A 108 10.18 3.38 -7.74
CA ASN A 108 10.55 2.20 -6.97
C ASN A 108 11.61 2.52 -5.90
N SER A 109 11.94 1.53 -5.06
CA SER A 109 12.85 1.68 -3.92
C SER A 109 14.33 1.91 -4.27
N GLY A 110 14.70 1.71 -5.54
CA GLY A 110 16.01 2.05 -6.07
C GLY A 110 16.13 3.52 -6.48
N ILE A 111 15.01 4.22 -6.68
CA ILE A 111 15.02 5.62 -7.12
C ILE A 111 15.20 6.56 -5.92
N GLU A 112 16.19 7.46 -6.04
CA GLU A 112 16.41 8.57 -5.12
C GLU A 112 15.30 9.62 -5.26
N GLY A 113 14.95 10.25 -4.14
CA GLY A 113 13.92 11.27 -4.10
C GLY A 113 13.14 11.24 -2.79
N VAL A 114 12.52 12.39 -2.50
CA VAL A 114 11.73 12.59 -1.28
C VAL A 114 10.51 11.66 -1.25
N GLY A 115 9.86 11.45 -2.40
CA GLY A 115 8.66 10.62 -2.49
C GLY A 115 7.40 11.31 -1.94
N GLY A 116 6.38 10.51 -1.68
CA GLY A 116 5.05 10.95 -1.27
C GLY A 116 4.81 10.80 0.24
N ASN A 117 3.90 11.60 0.80
CA ASN A 117 3.61 11.65 2.24
C ASN A 117 2.09 11.68 2.55
N ARG A 118 1.34 10.82 1.86
CA ARG A 118 -0.12 10.76 1.96
C ARG A 118 -0.61 9.33 1.96
N ILE A 119 -1.83 9.14 2.43
CA ILE A 119 -2.59 7.89 2.25
C ILE A 119 -3.92 8.26 1.61
N PHE A 120 -4.23 7.69 0.46
CA PHE A 120 -5.48 7.97 -0.26
C PHE A 120 -6.57 6.99 0.17
N VAL A 121 -7.76 7.52 0.48
CA VAL A 121 -8.90 6.72 0.90
C VAL A 121 -9.90 6.63 -0.24
N ILE A 122 -10.12 5.41 -0.72
CA ILE A 122 -11.10 5.10 -1.76
C ILE A 122 -12.34 4.50 -1.10
N ASP A 123 -13.51 5.07 -1.36
CA ASP A 123 -14.78 4.45 -1.02
C ASP A 123 -15.09 3.36 -2.05
N LEU A 124 -15.10 2.10 -1.63
CA LEU A 124 -15.28 0.94 -2.51
C LEU A 124 -16.73 0.71 -2.93
N LYS A 125 -17.70 1.34 -2.26
CA LYS A 125 -19.11 1.30 -2.69
C LYS A 125 -19.36 2.35 -3.77
N GLN A 126 -18.80 3.55 -3.59
CA GLN A 126 -18.95 4.66 -4.54
C GLN A 126 -17.92 4.59 -5.66
N MET A 127 -16.84 3.82 -5.48
CA MET A 127 -15.72 3.64 -6.39
C MET A 127 -15.07 4.99 -6.75
N VAL A 128 -14.81 5.81 -5.74
CA VAL A 128 -14.18 7.13 -5.86
C VAL A 128 -13.22 7.40 -4.70
N HIS A 129 -12.22 8.22 -4.96
CA HIS A 129 -11.42 8.84 -3.90
C HIS A 129 -12.29 9.81 -3.10
N VAL A 130 -12.28 9.68 -1.77
CA VAL A 130 -13.14 10.47 -0.87
C VAL A 130 -12.36 11.29 0.13
N ARG A 131 -11.18 10.83 0.55
CA ARG A 131 -10.35 11.51 1.57
C ARG A 131 -8.87 11.22 1.38
N THR A 132 -8.03 12.07 1.98
CA THR A 132 -6.58 11.87 2.01
C THR A 132 -6.07 12.06 3.43
N LEU A 133 -5.44 11.04 3.98
CA LEU A 133 -4.78 11.12 5.28
C LEU A 133 -3.38 11.72 5.09
N ARG A 134 -2.98 12.54 6.06
CA ARG A 134 -1.67 13.20 6.09
C ARG A 134 -0.71 12.35 6.91
N THR A 135 0.48 12.17 6.37
CA THR A 135 1.63 11.62 7.11
C THR A 135 2.69 12.70 7.34
N ASP A 136 2.42 13.95 6.97
CA ASP A 136 3.27 15.12 7.22
C ASP A 136 4.75 14.89 6.87
N ALA A 137 5.63 14.80 7.86
CA ALA A 137 7.07 14.64 7.68
C ALA A 137 7.51 13.21 7.34
N PHE A 138 6.57 12.27 7.22
CA PHE A 138 6.81 10.87 6.94
C PHE A 138 6.53 10.56 5.46
N TYR A 139 7.59 10.27 4.70
CA TYR A 139 7.54 10.08 3.26
C TYR A 139 7.74 8.61 2.84
N ARG A 140 7.50 8.34 1.56
CA ARG A 140 7.58 7.01 0.93
C ARG A 140 6.74 6.00 1.69
N ILE A 141 5.44 6.27 1.76
CA ILE A 141 4.51 5.37 2.44
C ILE A 141 4.40 4.09 1.60
N HIS A 142 4.88 2.98 2.18
CA HIS A 142 5.02 1.71 1.47
C HIS A 142 4.27 0.59 2.19
N GLY A 143 4.94 -0.25 2.98
CA GLY A 143 4.28 -1.36 3.69
C GLY A 143 3.08 -0.91 4.52
N LEU A 144 1.88 -1.38 4.16
CA LEU A 144 0.62 -1.10 4.85
C LEU A 144 0.09 -2.39 5.47
N ALA A 145 -0.43 -2.29 6.68
CA ALA A 145 -1.13 -3.36 7.36
C ALA A 145 -2.35 -2.81 8.12
N MET A 146 -3.34 -3.67 8.34
CA MET A 146 -4.51 -3.36 9.14
C MET A 146 -4.79 -4.53 10.09
N ASP A 147 -5.13 -4.23 11.33
CA ASP A 147 -5.50 -5.25 12.32
C ASP A 147 -7.03 -5.46 12.38
N ASP A 148 -7.47 -6.43 13.19
CA ASP A 148 -8.88 -6.80 13.34
C ASP A 148 -9.73 -5.70 14.01
N GLN A 149 -9.11 -4.61 14.47
CA GLN A 149 -9.79 -3.43 14.99
C GLN A 149 -9.85 -2.28 13.97
N ASP A 150 -9.49 -2.54 12.70
CA ASP A 150 -9.38 -1.55 11.63
C ASP A 150 -8.38 -0.42 11.92
N ARG A 151 -7.38 -0.65 12.78
CA ARG A 151 -6.27 0.29 12.96
C ARG A 151 -5.30 0.14 11.80
N LEU A 152 -4.91 1.26 11.20
CA LEU A 152 -4.02 1.30 10.04
C LEU A 152 -2.57 1.51 10.47
N TYR A 153 -1.67 0.69 9.94
CA TYR A 153 -0.22 0.75 10.15
C TYR A 153 0.44 1.05 8.81
N ALA A 154 1.12 2.18 8.71
CA ALA A 154 1.72 2.68 7.48
C ALA A 154 3.21 2.93 7.67
N LEU A 155 4.04 2.13 7.01
CA LEU A 155 5.49 2.27 7.07
C LEU A 155 5.96 3.42 6.18
N SER A 156 6.75 4.32 6.76
CA SER A 156 7.53 5.33 6.07
C SER A 156 8.99 4.87 5.94
N GLU A 157 9.47 4.72 4.71
CA GLU A 157 10.83 4.21 4.48
C GLU A 157 11.90 5.23 4.83
N THR A 158 11.68 6.50 4.51
CA THR A 158 12.66 7.57 4.74
C THR A 158 12.88 7.85 6.22
N GLN A 159 11.83 7.74 7.03
CA GLN A 159 11.90 7.98 8.47
C GLN A 159 12.15 6.69 9.27
N GLY A 160 12.04 5.51 8.64
CA GLY A 160 12.19 4.23 9.35
C GLY A 160 11.19 4.11 10.49
N ALA A 161 9.91 4.38 10.22
CA ALA A 161 8.87 4.39 11.24
C ALA A 161 7.54 3.85 10.70
N VAL A 162 6.80 3.16 11.57
CA VAL A 162 5.41 2.76 11.32
C VAL A 162 4.48 3.77 11.98
N LEU A 163 3.69 4.44 11.17
CA LEU A 163 2.62 5.34 11.60
C LEU A 163 1.37 4.52 11.93
N ILE A 164 0.71 4.85 13.03
CA ILE A 164 -0.47 4.12 13.48
C ILE A 164 -1.65 5.09 13.57
N PHE A 165 -2.72 4.77 12.85
CA PHE A 165 -4.00 5.45 12.93
C PHE A 165 -4.96 4.51 13.67
N ASP A 166 -5.39 4.93 14.86
CA ASP A 166 -6.29 4.13 15.71
C ASP A 166 -7.73 4.11 15.15
N ASP A 167 -8.12 5.15 14.40
CA ASP A 167 -9.38 5.20 13.64
C ASP A 167 -9.15 5.96 12.32
N PRO A 168 -8.63 5.29 11.27
CA PRO A 168 -8.36 5.92 9.98
C PRO A 168 -9.65 6.31 9.24
N SER A 169 -10.82 5.81 9.69
CA SER A 169 -12.11 6.16 9.10
C SER A 169 -12.56 7.58 9.48
N ARG A 170 -12.09 8.11 10.62
CA ARG A 170 -12.45 9.45 11.12
C ARG A 170 -11.27 10.40 11.24
N SER A 171 -10.08 9.88 11.50
CA SER A 171 -8.87 10.67 11.72
C SER A 171 -8.15 10.97 10.41
N GLU A 172 -7.52 12.14 10.31
CA GLU A 172 -6.72 12.52 9.13
C GLU A 172 -5.21 12.37 9.36
N THR A 173 -4.77 12.22 10.61
CA THR A 173 -3.35 12.15 11.00
C THR A 173 -3.11 10.95 11.90
N PRO A 174 -1.88 10.41 11.94
CA PRO A 174 -1.58 9.26 12.79
C PRO A 174 -1.60 9.67 14.27
N ASN A 175 -1.97 8.71 15.13
CA ASN A 175 -1.97 8.87 16.58
C ASN A 175 -0.55 8.74 17.16
N ARG A 176 0.32 7.99 16.48
CA ARG A 176 1.71 7.74 16.91
C ARG A 176 2.59 7.26 15.75
N ALA A 177 3.90 7.36 15.93
CA ALA A 177 4.92 6.81 15.05
C ALA A 177 5.87 5.93 15.88
N VAL A 178 6.15 4.72 15.40
CA VAL A 178 7.00 3.73 16.09
C VAL A 178 8.23 3.44 15.23
N PRO A 179 9.47 3.65 15.72
CA PRO A 179 10.66 3.33 14.96
C PRO A 179 10.74 1.85 14.59
N THR A 180 11.11 1.56 13.35
CA THR A 180 11.32 0.19 12.86
C THR A 180 12.65 -0.41 13.31
N GLY A 181 13.59 0.42 13.78
CA GLY A 181 14.87 -0.02 14.33
C GLY A 181 15.87 -0.58 13.30
N GLY A 182 15.65 -0.41 12.00
CA GLY A 182 16.54 -0.89 10.95
C GLY A 182 16.82 0.14 9.85
N TYR A 183 17.69 -0.22 8.90
CA TYR A 183 18.10 0.66 7.80
C TYR A 183 17.44 0.23 6.49
N LYS A 184 16.83 1.20 5.80
CA LYS A 184 15.98 1.01 4.61
C LYS A 184 14.88 -0.02 4.89
N SER A 185 14.05 0.28 5.89
CA SER A 185 12.81 -0.46 6.16
C SER A 185 11.88 -0.36 4.95
N HIS A 186 11.24 -1.46 4.58
CA HIS A 186 10.52 -1.56 3.30
C HIS A 186 9.08 -2.06 3.47
N LEU A 187 8.90 -3.23 4.11
CA LEU A 187 7.60 -3.83 4.40
C LEU A 187 7.42 -4.10 5.90
N VAL A 188 6.16 -4.30 6.32
CA VAL A 188 5.79 -4.62 7.70
C VAL A 188 4.82 -5.80 7.73
N ALA A 189 5.10 -6.79 8.57
CA ALA A 189 4.13 -7.81 8.97
C ALA A 189 3.50 -7.41 10.30
N LEU A 190 2.23 -7.72 10.50
CA LEU A 190 1.47 -7.36 11.71
C LEU A 190 0.58 -8.53 12.12
N THR A 191 0.51 -8.82 13.41
CA THR A 191 -0.48 -9.78 13.92
C THR A 191 -1.88 -9.19 13.88
N ARG A 192 -2.89 -10.04 13.72
CA ARG A 192 -4.31 -9.67 13.64
C ARG A 192 -4.79 -8.84 14.82
N ASP A 193 -4.21 -9.01 16.00
CA ASP A 193 -4.54 -8.21 17.20
C ASP A 193 -3.73 -6.90 17.32
N GLY A 194 -2.85 -6.63 16.36
CA GLY A 194 -1.99 -5.46 16.29
C GLY A 194 -0.91 -5.39 17.38
N LYS A 195 -0.73 -6.42 18.20
CA LYS A 195 0.21 -6.38 19.33
C LYS A 195 1.65 -6.65 18.94
N GLN A 196 1.88 -7.31 17.81
CA GLN A 196 3.20 -7.73 17.36
C GLN A 196 3.40 -7.31 15.90
N ALA A 197 4.55 -6.72 15.60
CA ALA A 197 4.89 -6.30 14.26
C ALA A 197 6.36 -6.63 13.92
N PHE A 198 6.63 -6.80 12.64
CA PHE A 198 7.94 -7.16 12.12
C PHE A 198 8.28 -6.27 10.93
N SER A 199 9.36 -5.50 11.03
CA SER A 199 9.84 -4.66 9.92
C SER A 199 10.94 -5.37 9.13
N MET A 200 10.80 -5.39 7.80
CA MET A 200 11.79 -5.92 6.87
C MET A 200 12.76 -4.79 6.49
N ASN A 201 14.03 -4.93 6.86
CA ASN A 201 15.05 -3.89 6.67
C ASN A 201 16.10 -4.33 5.66
N LEU A 202 16.02 -3.76 4.46
CA LEU A 202 16.75 -4.24 3.29
C LEU A 202 18.26 -4.10 3.42
N LEU A 203 18.73 -2.95 3.91
CA LEU A 203 20.17 -2.63 3.88
C LEU A 203 20.88 -2.95 5.19
N SER A 204 20.17 -3.08 6.31
CA SER A 204 20.74 -3.65 7.53
C SER A 204 20.72 -5.18 7.55
N ASN A 205 20.06 -5.84 6.59
CA ASN A 205 19.90 -7.30 6.53
C ASN A 205 19.23 -7.87 7.79
N THR A 206 18.18 -7.19 8.27
CA THR A 206 17.51 -7.53 9.52
C THR A 206 16.00 -7.56 9.39
N VAL A 207 15.38 -8.41 10.20
CA VAL A 207 13.98 -8.27 10.60
C VAL A 207 13.97 -7.68 12.01
N THR A 208 13.19 -6.64 12.26
CA THR A 208 12.99 -6.12 13.62
C THR A 208 11.62 -6.52 14.14
N TYR A 209 11.57 -7.29 15.21
CA TYR A 209 10.36 -7.55 15.99
C TYR A 209 10.13 -6.44 17.01
N PHE A 210 8.93 -5.88 17.05
CA PHE A 210 8.54 -4.83 17.99
C PHE A 210 7.06 -4.93 18.37
N LYS A 211 6.67 -4.23 19.44
CA LYS A 211 5.29 -4.13 19.91
C LYS A 211 4.78 -2.72 19.66
N PRO A 212 3.86 -2.49 18.69
CA PRO A 212 3.49 -1.15 18.25
C PRO A 212 2.87 -0.26 19.34
N HIS A 213 2.29 -0.87 20.37
CA HIS A 213 1.57 -0.18 21.45
C HIS A 213 2.28 -0.21 22.80
N ASP A 214 3.53 -0.70 22.83
CA ASP A 214 4.33 -0.79 24.04
C ASP A 214 5.66 -0.01 23.86
N PRO A 215 5.70 1.28 24.25
CA PRO A 215 6.90 2.10 24.07
C PRO A 215 8.07 1.67 24.97
N ALA A 216 7.83 0.82 25.97
CA ALA A 216 8.88 0.28 26.84
C ALA A 216 9.48 -1.01 26.28
N PHE A 217 8.87 -1.61 25.25
CA PHE A 217 9.38 -2.81 24.62
C PHE A 217 10.68 -2.53 23.87
N VAL A 218 11.74 -3.25 24.20
CA VAL A 218 13.01 -3.20 23.47
C VAL A 218 12.89 -4.04 22.19
N PRO A 219 13.01 -3.46 20.99
CA PRO A 219 12.90 -4.22 19.75
C PRO A 219 13.96 -5.32 19.64
N VAL A 220 13.57 -6.46 19.07
CA VAL A 220 14.46 -7.60 18.87
C VAL A 220 14.90 -7.66 17.41
N VAL A 221 16.20 -7.71 17.19
CA VAL A 221 16.81 -7.78 15.85
C VAL A 221 17.10 -9.23 15.49
N ILE A 222 16.55 -9.67 14.36
CA ILE A 222 16.73 -11.02 13.80
C ILE A 222 17.48 -10.89 12.48
N LYS A 223 18.41 -11.80 12.19
CA LYS A 223 19.20 -11.82 10.95
C LYS A 223 18.77 -12.98 10.06
N PRO A 224 17.74 -12.81 9.21
CA PRO A 224 17.19 -13.88 8.38
C PRO A 224 18.08 -14.28 7.19
N GLY A 225 18.95 -13.37 6.75
CA GLY A 225 19.68 -13.44 5.49
C GLY A 225 19.85 -12.04 4.88
N ARG A 226 20.43 -11.96 3.68
CA ARG A 226 20.74 -10.72 2.99
C ARG A 226 19.53 -10.16 2.23
N LYS A 227 19.28 -8.86 2.44
CA LYS A 227 18.19 -8.08 1.83
C LYS A 227 16.80 -8.73 2.02
N PRO A 228 16.33 -8.85 3.27
CA PRO A 228 15.01 -9.40 3.57
C PRO A 228 13.90 -8.45 3.09
N GLU A 229 12.92 -8.98 2.36
CA GLU A 229 11.87 -8.16 1.74
C GLU A 229 10.47 -8.72 1.94
N GLY A 230 10.15 -9.82 1.25
CA GLY A 230 8.85 -10.46 1.31
C GLY A 230 8.59 -11.05 2.68
N ASN A 231 7.36 -10.92 3.16
CA ASN A 231 6.96 -11.45 4.46
C ASN A 231 5.52 -11.95 4.44
N CYS A 232 5.25 -13.00 5.21
CA CYS A 232 3.89 -13.39 5.59
C CYS A 232 3.88 -14.18 6.90
N LEU A 233 2.81 -14.07 7.66
CA LEU A 233 2.59 -14.88 8.87
C LEU A 233 1.92 -16.21 8.51
N SER A 234 2.21 -17.26 9.28
CA SER A 234 1.39 -18.48 9.31
C SER A 234 -0.03 -18.18 9.79
N ARG A 235 -0.99 -19.07 9.52
CA ARG A 235 -2.40 -18.85 9.90
C ARG A 235 -2.59 -18.62 11.40
N ASP A 236 -1.83 -19.34 12.20
CA ASP A 236 -1.82 -19.27 13.67
C ASP A 236 -0.89 -18.18 14.22
N GLU A 237 -0.21 -17.44 13.34
CA GLU A 237 0.67 -16.31 13.67
C GLU A 237 1.81 -16.67 14.62
N ARG A 238 2.28 -17.93 14.52
CA ARG A 238 3.43 -18.44 15.27
C ARG A 238 4.73 -18.45 14.46
N THR A 239 4.61 -18.44 13.14
CA THR A 239 5.74 -18.42 12.22
C THR A 239 5.67 -17.21 11.31
N LEU A 240 6.78 -16.51 11.16
CA LEU A 240 6.99 -15.49 10.13
C LEU A 240 7.86 -16.08 9.03
N TYR A 241 7.37 -16.09 7.79
CA TYR A 241 8.16 -16.45 6.62
C TYR A 241 8.76 -15.18 6.01
N VAL A 242 10.05 -15.22 5.66
CA VAL A 242 10.78 -14.07 5.11
C VAL A 242 11.59 -14.50 3.90
N THR A 243 11.49 -13.76 2.79
CA THR A 243 12.36 -13.95 1.63
C THR A 243 13.62 -13.10 1.75
N ASN A 244 14.77 -13.68 1.41
CA ASN A 244 16.06 -13.00 1.38
C ASN A 244 16.52 -12.86 -0.06
N ARG A 245 16.35 -11.67 -0.64
CA ARG A 245 16.54 -11.42 -2.07
C ARG A 245 17.93 -11.77 -2.58
N ASN A 246 18.96 -11.35 -1.84
CA ASN A 246 20.34 -11.54 -2.27
C ASN A 246 20.88 -12.96 -1.96
N ASP A 247 20.14 -13.75 -1.19
CA ASP A 247 20.49 -15.14 -0.87
C ASP A 247 19.70 -16.16 -1.68
N ASN A 248 18.64 -15.75 -2.38
CA ASN A 248 17.71 -16.66 -3.06
C ASN A 248 17.16 -17.73 -2.10
N THR A 249 16.75 -17.28 -0.90
CA THR A 249 16.17 -18.16 0.13
C THR A 249 14.87 -17.61 0.67
N VAL A 250 14.07 -18.52 1.23
CA VAL A 250 12.99 -18.21 2.16
C VAL A 250 13.31 -18.88 3.49
N VAL A 251 13.07 -18.19 4.59
CA VAL A 251 13.30 -18.69 5.96
C VAL A 251 12.02 -18.64 6.77
N ALA A 252 11.91 -19.55 7.74
CA ALA A 252 10.84 -19.59 8.73
C ALA A 252 11.41 -19.14 10.08
N ILE A 253 10.77 -18.16 10.71
CA ILE A 253 11.15 -17.60 12.01
C ILE A 253 10.03 -17.93 12.99
N ASP A 254 10.37 -18.64 14.07
CA ASP A 254 9.46 -18.83 15.20
C ASP A 254 9.35 -17.54 16.01
N ILE A 255 8.13 -17.04 16.18
CA ILE A 255 7.87 -15.73 16.77
C ILE A 255 8.16 -15.71 18.28
N ALA A 256 7.86 -16.81 18.97
CA ALA A 256 8.03 -16.89 20.41
C ALA A 256 9.52 -16.85 20.81
N THR A 257 10.35 -17.58 20.08
CA THR A 257 11.79 -17.71 20.34
C THR A 257 12.64 -16.73 19.53
N GLN A 258 12.07 -16.09 18.51
CA GLN A 258 12.76 -15.25 17.51
C GLN A 258 13.89 -15.98 16.77
N LYS A 259 13.81 -17.31 16.65
CA LYS A 259 14.82 -18.15 16.00
C LYS A 259 14.38 -18.59 14.61
N ILE A 260 15.34 -18.70 13.71
CA ILE A 260 15.14 -19.36 12.42
C ILE A 260 14.98 -20.85 12.68
N THR A 261 13.86 -21.43 12.25
CA THR A 261 13.51 -22.85 12.42
C THR A 261 13.61 -23.64 11.11
N GLY A 262 13.69 -22.96 9.97
CA GLY A 262 13.85 -23.58 8.67
C GLY A 262 14.33 -22.61 7.60
N SER A 263 14.91 -23.14 6.54
CA SER A 263 15.35 -22.39 5.37
C SER A 263 15.22 -23.27 4.12
N ALA A 264 14.82 -22.69 3.00
CA ALA A 264 14.79 -23.35 1.71
C ALA A 264 15.30 -22.44 0.60
N ALA A 265 15.91 -23.05 -0.42
CA ALA A 265 16.32 -22.35 -1.63
C ALA A 265 15.09 -22.02 -2.49
N THR A 266 15.08 -20.84 -3.08
CA THR A 266 14.04 -20.35 -4.00
C THR A 266 14.60 -20.24 -5.41
N GLY A 267 13.84 -19.63 -6.34
CA GLY A 267 14.41 -19.08 -7.56
C GLY A 267 15.14 -17.75 -7.28
N LYS A 268 15.60 -17.06 -8.34
CA LYS A 268 16.39 -15.83 -8.20
C LYS A 268 15.57 -14.62 -7.74
N ASP A 269 16.18 -13.81 -6.88
CA ASP A 269 15.66 -12.53 -6.37
C ASP A 269 14.22 -12.65 -5.82
N PRO A 270 13.99 -13.45 -4.76
CA PRO A 270 12.64 -13.66 -4.20
C PRO A 270 12.12 -12.41 -3.49
N THR A 271 11.14 -11.73 -4.08
CA THR A 271 10.64 -10.41 -3.61
C THR A 271 9.47 -10.50 -2.65
N ARG A 272 8.61 -11.52 -2.79
CA ARG A 272 7.39 -11.68 -1.97
C ARG A 272 7.19 -13.14 -1.57
N VAL A 273 6.58 -13.35 -0.41
CA VAL A 273 6.05 -14.65 0.02
C VAL A 273 4.62 -14.47 0.50
N TYR A 274 3.73 -15.36 0.09
CA TYR A 274 2.31 -15.32 0.44
C TYR A 274 1.86 -16.69 0.95
N LEU A 275 0.94 -16.70 1.91
CA LEU A 275 0.28 -17.92 2.37
C LEU A 275 -1.05 -18.11 1.62
N ALA A 276 -1.12 -19.14 0.78
CA ALA A 276 -2.32 -19.45 0.00
C ALA A 276 -3.44 -20.08 0.87
N PRO A 277 -4.71 -20.00 0.42
CA PRO A 277 -5.86 -20.62 1.08
C PRO A 277 -5.73 -22.13 1.32
N ASP A 278 -4.92 -22.84 0.55
CA ASP A 278 -4.65 -24.28 0.71
C ASP A 278 -3.47 -24.59 1.65
N GLY A 279 -2.83 -23.56 2.22
CA GLY A 279 -1.70 -23.70 3.16
C GLY A 279 -0.32 -23.74 2.51
N ARG A 280 -0.23 -23.71 1.18
CA ARG A 280 1.06 -23.57 0.48
C ARG A 280 1.58 -22.15 0.58
N LEU A 281 2.90 -22.01 0.62
CA LEU A 281 3.61 -20.74 0.49
C LEU A 281 3.97 -20.50 -0.97
N PHE A 282 3.63 -19.32 -1.47
CA PHE A 282 3.94 -18.86 -2.83
C PHE A 282 5.05 -17.82 -2.73
N VAL A 283 6.23 -18.13 -3.26
CA VAL A 283 7.38 -17.22 -3.29
C VAL A 283 7.56 -16.71 -4.71
N SER A 284 7.37 -15.40 -4.91
CA SER A 284 7.59 -14.73 -6.19
C SER A 284 9.09 -14.52 -6.43
N ASN A 285 9.64 -15.16 -7.46
CA ASN A 285 11.03 -15.04 -7.87
C ASN A 285 11.14 -14.02 -9.01
N TYR A 286 11.42 -12.77 -8.67
CA TYR A 286 11.44 -11.66 -9.62
C TYR A 286 12.59 -11.79 -10.64
N GLY A 287 13.72 -12.34 -10.23
CA GLY A 287 14.93 -12.48 -11.07
C GLY A 287 14.91 -13.67 -12.03
N GLU A 288 13.85 -14.49 -12.01
CA GLU A 288 13.75 -15.72 -12.80
C GLU A 288 12.31 -16.00 -13.30
N ASN A 289 11.45 -14.97 -13.33
CA ASN A 289 10.08 -15.07 -13.88
C ASN A 289 9.33 -16.32 -13.41
N SER A 290 9.31 -16.57 -12.09
CA SER A 290 8.70 -17.81 -11.57
C SER A 290 8.12 -17.65 -10.19
N ILE A 291 7.32 -18.63 -9.76
CA ILE A 291 6.87 -18.80 -8.39
C ILE A 291 7.35 -20.15 -7.86
N SER A 292 8.04 -20.17 -6.73
CA SER A 292 8.36 -21.39 -5.99
C SER A 292 7.28 -21.67 -4.95
N LEU A 293 6.85 -22.94 -4.83
CA LEU A 293 5.84 -23.37 -3.87
C LEU A 293 6.45 -24.21 -2.75
N PHE A 294 6.07 -23.92 -1.52
CA PHE A 294 6.50 -24.68 -0.34
C PHE A 294 5.32 -25.07 0.54
N ASP A 295 5.48 -26.10 1.37
CA ASP A 295 4.59 -26.34 2.51
C ASP A 295 4.98 -25.48 3.73
N ALA A 296 4.27 -25.65 4.85
CA ALA A 296 4.48 -24.87 6.08
C ALA A 296 5.84 -25.11 6.77
N VAL A 297 6.57 -26.18 6.42
CA VAL A 297 7.92 -26.44 6.93
C VAL A 297 9.00 -26.16 5.88
N LEU A 298 8.65 -25.39 4.86
CA LEU A 298 9.50 -24.99 3.74
C LEU A 298 9.98 -26.16 2.86
N LYS A 299 9.26 -27.28 2.82
CA LYS A 299 9.53 -28.34 1.83
C LYS A 299 9.05 -27.86 0.45
N PRO A 300 9.87 -27.97 -0.61
CA PRO A 300 9.42 -27.63 -1.96
C PRO A 300 8.29 -28.57 -2.42
N VAL A 301 7.19 -28.00 -2.90
CA VAL A 301 6.00 -28.74 -3.37
C VAL A 301 5.56 -28.35 -4.80
N GLY A 302 6.25 -27.41 -5.44
CA GLY A 302 5.95 -27.05 -6.82
C GLY A 302 6.72 -25.83 -7.30
N HIS A 303 6.59 -25.55 -8.59
CA HIS A 303 7.21 -24.42 -9.27
C HIS A 303 6.36 -24.03 -10.47
N ILE A 304 6.21 -22.72 -10.72
CA ILE A 304 5.39 -22.17 -11.79
C ILE A 304 6.25 -21.20 -12.59
N ALA A 305 6.48 -21.51 -13.87
CA ALA A 305 7.12 -20.57 -14.80
C ALA A 305 6.11 -19.49 -15.25
N LEU A 306 6.58 -18.26 -15.38
CA LEU A 306 5.78 -17.10 -15.75
C LEU A 306 6.31 -16.45 -17.04
N PRO A 307 5.43 -15.80 -17.83
CA PRO A 307 5.86 -15.10 -19.05
C PRO A 307 6.65 -13.82 -18.77
N ALA A 308 6.51 -13.24 -17.58
CA ALA A 308 7.15 -12.01 -17.14
C ALA A 308 7.43 -12.04 -15.62
N GLN A 309 8.10 -11.01 -15.10
CA GLN A 309 8.49 -10.96 -13.69
C GLN A 309 7.25 -10.80 -12.80
N PRO A 310 7.08 -11.64 -11.76
CA PRO A 310 6.00 -11.47 -10.80
C PRO A 310 6.25 -10.30 -9.86
N ILE A 311 5.25 -9.45 -9.69
CA ILE A 311 5.26 -8.35 -8.72
C ILE A 311 4.50 -8.74 -7.45
N ALA A 312 3.24 -9.15 -7.59
CA ALA A 312 2.39 -9.49 -6.46
C ALA A 312 1.48 -10.69 -6.77
N VAL A 313 1.06 -11.39 -5.71
CA VAL A 313 0.07 -12.47 -5.78
C VAL A 313 -1.03 -12.17 -4.78
N SER A 314 -2.28 -12.25 -5.22
CA SER A 314 -3.44 -12.21 -4.34
C SER A 314 -4.31 -13.45 -4.55
N PHE A 315 -5.15 -13.77 -3.57
CA PHE A 315 -5.98 -14.98 -3.59
C PHE A 315 -7.45 -14.63 -3.49
N HIS A 316 -8.27 -15.39 -4.21
CA HIS A 316 -9.70 -15.34 -4.04
C HIS A 316 -10.08 -15.92 -2.66
N PRO A 317 -10.93 -15.26 -1.85
CA PRO A 317 -11.22 -15.72 -0.48
C PRO A 317 -12.08 -16.98 -0.42
N LEU A 318 -12.85 -17.27 -1.48
CA LEU A 318 -13.83 -18.37 -1.51
C LEU A 318 -13.55 -19.45 -2.58
N ARG A 319 -12.66 -19.18 -3.54
CA ARG A 319 -12.43 -20.03 -4.72
C ARG A 319 -10.94 -20.38 -4.78
N PRO A 320 -10.55 -21.53 -5.33
CA PRO A 320 -9.15 -21.90 -5.47
C PRO A 320 -8.49 -21.14 -6.63
N MET A 321 -8.47 -19.81 -6.56
CA MET A 321 -7.96 -18.93 -7.61
C MET A 321 -6.97 -17.92 -7.02
N ALA A 322 -5.90 -17.67 -7.75
CA ALA A 322 -4.94 -16.60 -7.48
C ALA A 322 -4.86 -15.62 -8.65
N TYR A 323 -4.40 -14.42 -8.38
CA TYR A 323 -4.19 -13.35 -9.35
C TYR A 323 -2.74 -12.89 -9.23
N VAL A 324 -2.01 -12.90 -10.34
CA VAL A 324 -0.57 -12.63 -10.39
C VAL A 324 -0.33 -11.39 -11.24
N SER A 325 0.12 -10.30 -10.61
CA SER A 325 0.51 -9.07 -11.32
C SER A 325 1.91 -9.23 -11.92
N LEU A 326 2.05 -8.87 -13.19
CA LEU A 326 3.28 -9.08 -13.97
C LEU A 326 3.79 -7.77 -14.57
N THR A 327 5.11 -7.69 -14.76
CA THR A 327 5.77 -6.48 -15.30
C THR A 327 5.47 -6.17 -16.77
N ASP A 328 4.77 -7.05 -17.49
CA ASP A 328 4.38 -6.86 -18.89
C ASP A 328 2.99 -6.22 -19.04
N ASP A 329 2.52 -5.53 -17.99
CA ASP A 329 1.20 -4.91 -17.89
C ASP A 329 0.05 -5.92 -18.06
N THR A 330 0.25 -7.11 -17.47
CA THR A 330 -0.79 -8.14 -17.39
C THR A 330 -1.02 -8.63 -15.97
N LEU A 331 -2.22 -9.14 -15.77
CA LEU A 331 -2.62 -9.87 -14.58
C LEU A 331 -3.05 -11.29 -14.98
N GLY A 332 -2.32 -12.30 -14.51
CA GLY A 332 -2.64 -13.70 -14.73
C GLY A 332 -3.62 -14.24 -13.69
N MET A 333 -4.68 -14.93 -14.13
CA MET A 333 -5.61 -15.66 -13.28
C MET A 333 -5.18 -17.13 -13.22
N LEU A 334 -4.81 -17.60 -12.03
CA LEU A 334 -4.17 -18.90 -11.79
C LEU A 334 -5.11 -19.81 -10.99
N ASP A 335 -5.48 -20.95 -11.56
CA ASP A 335 -6.19 -22.00 -10.84
C ASP A 335 -5.23 -22.70 -9.86
N LEU A 336 -5.56 -22.68 -8.56
CA LEU A 336 -4.69 -23.21 -7.51
C LEU A 336 -4.65 -24.75 -7.50
N ALA A 337 -5.69 -25.44 -7.96
CA ALA A 337 -5.72 -26.90 -7.95
C ALA A 337 -4.79 -27.48 -9.04
N THR A 338 -4.79 -26.85 -10.22
CA THR A 338 -4.04 -27.29 -11.39
C THR A 338 -2.71 -26.55 -11.59
N LEU A 339 -2.53 -25.41 -10.93
CA LEU A 339 -1.40 -24.49 -11.11
C LEU A 339 -1.25 -24.00 -12.56
N ARG A 340 -2.38 -23.84 -13.26
CA ARG A 340 -2.41 -23.35 -14.64
C ARG A 340 -3.13 -22.01 -14.74
N PHE A 341 -2.58 -21.13 -15.56
CA PHE A 341 -3.26 -19.88 -15.90
C PHE A 341 -4.49 -20.19 -16.75
N THR A 342 -5.63 -19.67 -16.32
CA THR A 342 -6.90 -19.76 -17.06
C THR A 342 -7.10 -18.56 -17.98
N ARG A 343 -6.48 -17.42 -17.64
CA ARG A 343 -6.59 -16.15 -18.38
C ARG A 343 -5.45 -15.21 -18.04
N PHE A 344 -5.11 -14.33 -18.99
CA PHE A 344 -4.35 -13.10 -18.74
C PHE A 344 -5.21 -11.90 -19.10
N VAL A 345 -5.24 -10.91 -18.22
CA VAL A 345 -5.99 -9.65 -18.37
C VAL A 345 -5.00 -8.52 -18.60
N LYS A 346 -5.26 -7.65 -19.56
CA LYS A 346 -4.44 -6.46 -19.79
C LYS A 346 -4.74 -5.39 -18.75
N THR A 347 -3.70 -4.85 -18.13
CA THR A 347 -3.79 -3.74 -17.18
C THR A 347 -3.28 -2.45 -17.84
N LEU A 348 -3.31 -1.36 -17.08
CA LEU A 348 -2.46 -0.20 -17.29
C LEU A 348 -1.04 -0.50 -16.79
N ALA A 349 -0.17 0.50 -16.91
CA ALA A 349 1.26 0.40 -16.65
C ALA A 349 1.59 -0.02 -15.20
N GLU A 350 2.43 -1.05 -15.10
CA GLU A 350 3.04 -1.59 -13.89
C GLU A 350 2.01 -2.00 -12.82
N PRO A 351 1.24 -3.07 -13.05
CA PRO A 351 0.33 -3.61 -12.04
C PRO A 351 1.14 -4.13 -10.85
N ASP A 352 0.74 -3.70 -9.66
CA ASP A 352 1.43 -4.01 -8.41
C ASP A 352 0.51 -4.86 -7.52
N VAL A 353 0.34 -4.50 -6.25
CA VAL A 353 -0.52 -5.23 -5.33
C VAL A 353 -1.98 -5.24 -5.78
N SER A 354 -2.62 -6.40 -5.61
CA SER A 354 -4.04 -6.61 -5.85
C SER A 354 -4.72 -7.30 -4.66
N MET A 355 -6.04 -7.21 -4.60
CA MET A 355 -6.86 -7.89 -3.59
C MET A 355 -8.24 -8.20 -4.16
N VAL A 356 -8.75 -9.40 -3.91
CA VAL A 356 -10.14 -9.73 -4.21
C VAL A 356 -11.01 -9.49 -2.99
N ILE A 357 -12.08 -8.73 -3.16
CA ILE A 357 -13.15 -8.60 -2.18
C ILE A 357 -14.46 -9.11 -2.74
N VAL A 358 -15.22 -9.81 -1.91
CA VAL A 358 -16.56 -10.32 -2.24
C VAL A 358 -17.57 -9.45 -1.50
N ALA A 359 -18.60 -8.98 -2.20
CA ALA A 359 -19.63 -8.09 -1.64
C ALA A 359 -20.60 -8.82 -0.71
#